data_AF-A0A088F398-F1
#
_entry.id   AF-A0A088F398-F1
#
_cell.length_a   1.000
_cell.length_b   1.000
_cell.length_c   1.000
_cell.angle_alpha   90.00
_cell.angle_beta   90.00
_cell.angle_gamma   90.00
#
_symmetry.space_group_name_H-M   'P 1'
#
loop_
_entity.id
_entity.type
_entity.pdbx_description
1 polymer ?
#
loop_
_entity_poly.entity_id
_entity_poly.type
_entity_poly.pdbx_seq_one_letter_code
_entity_poly.pdbx_strand_id
1 'polypeptide(L)'
;MPRDYRRFYAMCKALGKTKEEAVFEFTNGRTTSSGALSDKEFNELFNMLANHQQVPSMWGPAPGDTQRKKMIGLARSMNWGETTDQVLIKLDDFCLKQKKKRMNALSVYELGLILTILEKIYSQYLGGIKR
;
A
#
# COMPACT_ATOMS: atom_id res chain seq x y z
N MET A 1 -21.54 10.53 -6.59
CA MET A 1 -20.46 10.16 -5.64
C MET A 1 -19.16 10.01 -6.43
N PRO A 2 -18.02 10.48 -5.90
CA PRO A 2 -16.72 10.19 -6.51
C PRO A 2 -16.43 8.68 -6.48
N ARG A 3 -15.81 8.15 -7.53
CA ARG A 3 -15.51 6.71 -7.66
C ARG A 3 -14.48 6.28 -6.62
N ASP A 4 -14.86 5.36 -5.73
CA ASP A 4 -13.95 4.76 -4.75
C ASP A 4 -13.22 3.55 -5.33
N TYR A 5 -12.19 3.83 -6.13
CA TYR A 5 -11.35 2.81 -6.74
C TYR A 5 -10.64 1.92 -5.72
N ARG A 6 -10.36 2.44 -4.51
CA ARG A 6 -9.68 1.65 -3.46
C ARG A 6 -10.59 0.53 -2.97
N ARG A 7 -11.84 0.86 -2.65
CA ARG A 7 -12.83 -0.14 -2.24
C ARG A 7 -13.14 -1.13 -3.36
N PHE A 8 -13.25 -0.64 -4.59
CA PHE A 8 -13.46 -1.49 -5.76
C PHE A 8 -12.36 -2.55 -5.92
N TYR A 9 -11.08 -2.16 -5.88
CA TYR A 9 -9.98 -3.12 -5.99
C TYR A 9 -9.91 -4.11 -4.82
N ALA A 10 -10.27 -3.67 -3.62
CA ALA A 10 -10.37 -4.56 -2.47
C ALA A 10 -11.45 -5.63 -2.67
N MET A 11 -12.62 -5.25 -3.18
CA MET A 11 -13.72 -6.20 -3.49
C MET A 11 -13.33 -7.20 -4.57
N CYS A 12 -12.72 -6.74 -5.67
CA CYS A 12 -12.23 -7.65 -6.71
C CYS A 12 -11.25 -8.68 -6.13
N LYS A 13 -10.26 -8.22 -5.36
CA LYS A 13 -9.27 -9.09 -4.72
C LYS A 13 -9.91 -10.09 -3.75
N ALA A 14 -10.89 -9.66 -2.97
CA ALA A 14 -11.56 -10.50 -1.99
C ALA A 14 -12.47 -11.57 -2.66
N LEU A 15 -12.96 -11.31 -3.87
CA LEU A 15 -13.66 -12.29 -4.71
C LEU A 15 -12.69 -13.16 -5.55
N GLY A 16 -11.38 -12.99 -5.39
CA GLY A 16 -10.37 -13.73 -6.17
C GLY A 16 -10.31 -13.32 -7.64
N LYS A 17 -10.86 -12.15 -8.00
CA LYS A 17 -10.91 -11.63 -9.37
C LYS A 17 -9.98 -10.43 -9.55
N THR A 18 -9.43 -10.29 -10.75
CA THR A 18 -8.76 -9.05 -11.17
C THR A 18 -9.80 -7.96 -11.48
N LYS A 19 -9.36 -6.70 -11.54
CA LYS A 19 -10.27 -5.59 -11.90
C LYS A 19 -10.76 -5.76 -13.34
N GLU A 20 -9.90 -6.27 -14.22
CA GLU A 20 -10.18 -6.47 -15.63
C GLU A 20 -11.26 -7.52 -15.82
N GLU A 21 -11.15 -8.66 -15.13
CA GLU A 21 -12.16 -9.72 -15.16
C GLU A 21 -13.51 -9.23 -14.64
N ALA A 22 -13.53 -8.51 -13.51
CA ALA A 22 -14.77 -7.99 -12.95
C ALA A 22 -15.48 -7.00 -13.89
N VAL A 23 -14.72 -6.13 -14.57
CA VAL A 23 -15.27 -5.18 -15.56
C VAL A 23 -15.69 -5.89 -16.84
N PHE A 24 -14.91 -6.86 -17.29
CA PHE A 24 -15.20 -7.62 -18.51
C PHE A 24 -16.47 -8.46 -18.36
N GLU A 25 -16.64 -9.16 -17.25
CA GLU A 25 -17.85 -9.91 -16.93
C GLU A 25 -19.07 -8.99 -16.82
N PHE A 26 -18.96 -7.87 -16.10
CA PHE A 26 -20.07 -6.92 -15.93
C PHE A 26 -20.51 -6.29 -17.26
N THR A 27 -19.55 -5.97 -18.11
CA THR A 27 -19.85 -5.34 -19.40
C THR A 27 -20.10 -6.34 -20.54
N ASN A 28 -20.19 -7.65 -20.23
CA ASN A 28 -20.32 -8.72 -21.20
C ASN A 28 -19.28 -8.63 -22.34
N GLY A 29 -18.05 -8.28 -21.99
CA GLY A 29 -16.93 -8.21 -22.92
C GLY A 29 -16.72 -6.87 -23.63
N ARG A 30 -17.49 -5.82 -23.32
CA ARG A 30 -17.34 -4.49 -23.95
C ARG A 30 -16.02 -3.81 -23.60
N THR A 31 -15.54 -3.96 -22.38
CA THR A 31 -14.29 -3.34 -21.94
C THR A 31 -13.69 -4.09 -20.74
N THR A 32 -12.38 -3.94 -20.54
CA THR A 32 -11.66 -4.36 -19.32
C THR A 32 -11.29 -3.17 -18.43
N SER A 33 -11.54 -1.94 -18.91
CA SER A 33 -11.15 -0.72 -18.22
C SER A 33 -12.29 -0.15 -17.39
N SER A 34 -12.11 -0.10 -16.06
CA SER A 34 -13.04 0.57 -15.15
C SER A 34 -13.12 2.09 -15.37
N GLY A 35 -12.15 2.68 -16.09
CA GLY A 35 -12.19 4.07 -16.53
C GLY A 35 -13.10 4.31 -17.74
N ALA A 36 -13.36 3.26 -18.54
CA ALA A 36 -14.27 3.32 -19.69
C ALA A 36 -15.75 3.13 -19.30
N LEU A 37 -16.03 2.85 -18.03
CA LEU A 37 -17.39 2.83 -17.48
C LEU A 37 -17.87 4.25 -17.21
N SER A 38 -19.15 4.51 -17.43
CA SER A 38 -19.83 5.70 -16.89
C SER A 38 -19.90 5.64 -15.36
N ASP A 39 -20.16 6.77 -14.70
CA ASP A 39 -20.33 6.78 -13.25
C ASP A 39 -21.49 5.90 -12.79
N LYS A 40 -22.54 5.79 -13.60
CA LYS A 40 -23.69 4.94 -13.34
C LYS A 40 -23.30 3.46 -13.41
N GLU A 41 -22.65 3.04 -14.49
CA GLU A 41 -22.17 1.67 -14.67
C GLU A 41 -21.16 1.27 -13.59
N PHE A 42 -20.28 2.20 -13.20
CA PHE A 42 -19.34 1.95 -12.11
C PHE A 42 -20.05 1.71 -10.78
N ASN A 43 -21.09 2.49 -10.46
CA ASN A 43 -21.87 2.29 -9.24
C ASN A 43 -22.68 0.99 -9.27
N GLU A 44 -23.23 0.61 -10.43
CA GLU A 44 -23.95 -0.68 -10.60
C GLU A 44 -23.00 -1.87 -10.42
N LEU A 45 -21.82 -1.83 -11.06
CA LEU A 45 -20.75 -2.81 -10.84
C LEU A 45 -20.34 -2.86 -9.36
N PHE A 46 -20.14 -1.71 -8.73
CA PHE A 46 -19.76 -1.62 -7.33
C PHE A 46 -20.82 -2.24 -6.41
N ASN A 47 -22.09 -1.95 -6.64
CA ASN A 47 -23.21 -2.50 -5.86
C ASN A 47 -23.37 -4.01 -6.09
N MET A 48 -23.17 -4.48 -7.32
CA MET A 48 -23.16 -5.91 -7.64
C MET A 48 -22.08 -6.64 -6.84
N LEU A 49 -20.84 -6.12 -6.84
CA LEU A 49 -19.73 -6.69 -6.08
C LEU A 49 -19.97 -6.62 -4.56
N ALA A 50 -20.54 -5.52 -4.06
CA ALA A 50 -20.87 -5.34 -2.65
C ALA A 50 -22.01 -6.28 -2.17
N ASN A 51 -22.92 -6.69 -3.05
CA ASN A 51 -23.94 -7.69 -2.73
C ASN A 51 -23.37 -9.11 -2.63
N HIS A 52 -22.28 -9.41 -3.36
CA HIS A 52 -21.61 -10.71 -3.32
C HIS A 52 -20.60 -10.85 -2.18
N GLN A 53 -20.21 -9.75 -1.54
CA GLN A 53 -19.38 -9.76 -0.34
C GLN A 53 -19.75 -8.61 0.58
N GLN A 54 -20.13 -8.93 1.82
CA GLN A 54 -20.12 -7.92 2.89
C GLN A 54 -18.67 -7.48 3.10
N VAL A 55 -18.31 -6.35 2.49
CA VAL A 55 -17.03 -5.70 2.76
C VAL A 55 -17.00 -5.42 4.26
N PRO A 56 -16.04 -5.97 5.03
CA PRO A 56 -15.94 -5.65 6.45
C PRO A 56 -15.84 -4.13 6.58
N SER A 57 -16.75 -3.50 7.32
CA SER A 57 -16.81 -2.03 7.45
C SER A 57 -15.53 -1.43 8.05
N MET A 58 -14.66 -2.28 8.61
CA MET A 58 -13.34 -1.95 9.16
C MET A 58 -12.17 -2.20 8.18
N TRP A 59 -12.37 -2.07 6.87
CA TRP A 59 -11.23 -2.00 5.95
C TRP A 59 -10.52 -0.64 6.07
N GLY A 60 -9.47 -0.61 6.89
CA GLY A 60 -8.53 0.50 7.02
C GLY A 60 -7.10 0.06 6.73
N PRO A 61 -6.17 0.98 6.46
CA PRO A 61 -4.75 0.66 6.41
C PRO A 61 -4.33 -0.05 7.70
N ALA A 62 -3.51 -1.09 7.57
CA ALA A 62 -3.01 -1.82 8.72
C ALA A 62 -2.33 -0.86 9.71
N PRO A 63 -2.45 -1.08 11.02
CA PRO A 63 -1.74 -0.26 12.01
C PRO A 63 -0.25 -0.16 11.67
N GLY A 64 0.27 1.08 11.65
CA GLY A 64 1.66 1.37 11.32
C GLY A 64 2.01 1.37 9.82
N ASP A 65 1.06 1.18 8.90
CA ASP A 65 1.30 1.21 7.45
C ASP A 65 1.92 2.53 6.99
N THR A 66 1.43 3.67 7.52
CA THR A 66 2.00 4.99 7.24
C THR A 66 3.47 5.10 7.65
N GLN A 67 3.84 4.53 8.81
CA GLN A 67 5.22 4.54 9.30
C GLN A 67 6.13 3.68 8.41
N ARG A 68 5.69 2.45 8.06
CA ARG A 68 6.43 1.56 7.17
C ARG A 68 6.65 2.21 5.80
N LYS A 69 5.62 2.81 5.21
CA LYS A 69 5.73 3.54 3.94
C LYS A 69 6.72 4.70 4.02
N LYS A 70 6.71 5.47 5.11
CA LYS A 70 7.68 6.55 5.31
C LYS A 70 9.11 6.02 5.43
N MET A 71 9.32 4.92 6.17
CA MET A 71 10.63 4.27 6.28
C MET A 71 11.16 3.82 4.91
N ILE A 72 10.31 3.19 4.08
CA ILE A 72 10.65 2.79 2.71
C ILE A 72 11.03 4.01 1.86
N GLY A 73 10.25 5.10 1.95
CA GLY A 73 10.54 6.34 1.22
C GLY A 73 11.88 6.97 1.61
N LEU A 74 12.20 7.01 2.90
CA LEU A 74 13.48 7.52 3.39
C LEU A 74 14.65 6.64 2.94
N ALA A 75 14.54 5.33 3.09
CA ALA A 75 15.58 4.40 2.67
C ALA A 75 15.86 4.46 1.16
N ARG A 76 14.81 4.62 0.34
CA ARG A 76 14.94 4.88 -1.11
C ARG A 76 15.67 6.19 -1.39
N SER A 77 15.31 7.26 -0.68
CA SER A 77 15.93 8.58 -0.85
C SER A 77 17.42 8.59 -0.46
N MET A 78 17.85 7.65 0.40
CA MET A 78 19.25 7.43 0.76
C MET A 78 19.97 6.42 -0.15
N ASN A 79 19.35 5.98 -1.25
CA ASN A 79 19.88 4.96 -2.15
C ASN A 79 20.28 3.66 -1.44
N TRP A 80 19.47 3.21 -0.47
CA TRP A 80 19.75 1.93 0.21
C TRP A 80 19.66 0.73 -0.74
N GLY A 81 18.95 0.84 -1.87
CA GLY A 81 18.93 -0.19 -2.91
C GLY A 81 18.33 0.36 -4.20
N GLU A 82 18.59 -0.33 -5.30
CA GLU A 82 18.08 0.04 -6.64
C GLU A 82 16.64 -0.44 -6.83
N THR A 83 16.31 -1.60 -6.25
CA THR A 83 14.97 -2.18 -6.30
C THR A 83 14.25 -2.08 -4.96
N THR A 84 12.92 -2.18 -5.00
CA THR A 84 12.09 -2.22 -3.78
C THR A 84 12.52 -3.34 -2.84
N ASP A 85 12.80 -4.53 -3.39
CA ASP A 85 13.14 -5.71 -2.59
C ASP A 85 14.48 -5.53 -1.87
N GLN A 86 15.47 -4.94 -2.53
CA GLN A 86 16.75 -4.61 -1.90
C GLN A 86 16.57 -3.61 -0.75
N VAL A 87 15.72 -2.58 -0.95
CA VAL A 87 15.41 -1.61 0.11
C VAL A 87 14.73 -2.28 1.30
N LEU A 88 13.77 -3.18 1.04
CA LEU A 88 13.07 -3.91 2.08
C LEU A 88 14.01 -4.82 2.88
N ILE A 89 14.92 -5.54 2.22
CA ILE A 89 15.93 -6.37 2.89
C ILE A 89 16.81 -5.52 3.80
N LYS A 90 17.34 -4.39 3.31
CA LYS A 90 18.18 -3.52 4.15
C LYS A 90 17.42 -2.86 5.30
N LEU A 91 16.14 -2.54 5.10
CA LEU A 91 15.28 -2.04 6.17
C LEU A 91 15.01 -3.12 7.22
N ASP A 92 14.78 -4.36 6.82
CA ASP A 92 14.63 -5.48 7.74
C ASP A 92 15.91 -5.71 8.55
N ASP A 93 17.08 -5.69 7.91
CA ASP A 93 18.37 -5.79 8.60
C ASP A 93 18.59 -4.62 9.58
N PHE A 94 18.19 -3.42 9.18
CA PHE A 94 18.23 -2.25 10.06
C PHE A 94 17.32 -2.43 11.28
N CYS A 95 16.08 -2.87 11.07
CA CYS A 95 15.13 -3.15 12.15
C CYS A 95 15.63 -4.27 13.08
N LEU A 96 16.23 -5.33 12.51
CA LEU A 96 16.85 -6.43 13.25
C LEU A 96 18.01 -5.93 14.12
N LYS A 97 18.83 -4.99 13.64
CA LYS A 97 19.90 -4.39 14.44
C LYS A 97 19.35 -3.56 15.61
N GLN A 98 18.28 -2.79 15.40
CA GLN A 98 17.72 -1.89 16.42
C GLN A 98 16.85 -2.60 17.47
N LYS A 99 16.01 -3.56 17.04
CA LYS A 99 14.96 -4.18 17.89
C LYS A 99 14.87 -5.70 17.78
N LYS A 100 15.80 -6.35 17.06
CA LYS A 100 15.82 -7.82 16.85
C LYS A 100 14.53 -8.37 16.22
N LYS A 101 13.77 -7.52 15.54
CA LYS A 101 12.52 -7.86 14.83
C LYS A 101 12.57 -7.29 13.42
N ARG A 102 11.96 -8.01 12.47
CA ARG A 102 11.72 -7.52 11.10
C ARG A 102 10.67 -6.41 11.11
N MET A 103 10.67 -5.55 10.08
CA MET A 103 9.82 -4.36 9.99
C MET A 103 8.33 -4.68 10.16
N ASN A 104 7.87 -5.80 9.58
CA ASN A 104 6.46 -6.22 9.67
C ASN A 104 6.07 -6.81 11.03
N ALA A 105 7.04 -7.23 11.85
CA ALA A 105 6.82 -7.77 13.20
C ALA A 105 6.87 -6.70 14.30
N LEU A 106 7.13 -5.44 13.94
CA LEU A 106 7.17 -4.32 14.88
C LEU A 106 5.75 -3.81 15.19
N SER A 107 5.53 -3.46 16.45
CA SER A 107 4.37 -2.68 16.88
C SER A 107 4.43 -1.23 16.36
N VAL A 108 3.29 -0.54 16.36
CA VAL A 108 3.18 0.88 15.95
C VAL A 108 4.12 1.78 16.76
N TYR A 109 4.29 1.50 18.04
CA TYR A 109 5.21 2.24 18.90
C TYR A 109 6.67 2.00 18.51
N GLU A 110 7.07 0.74 18.32
CA GLU A 110 8.43 0.39 17.89
C GLU A 110 8.75 0.95 16.51
N LEU A 111 7.79 0.94 15.58
CA LEU A 111 7.89 1.58 14.27
C LEU A 111 8.14 3.09 14.41
N GLY A 112 7.45 3.77 15.33
CA GLY A 112 7.66 5.20 15.59
C GLY A 112 9.07 5.50 16.12
N LEU A 113 9.57 4.68 17.04
CA LEU A 113 10.94 4.82 17.55
C LEU A 113 11.99 4.61 16.45
N ILE A 114 11.85 3.55 15.66
CA ILE A 114 12.79 3.25 14.58
C ILE A 114 12.73 4.33 13.49
N LEU A 115 11.54 4.81 13.13
CA LEU A 115 11.37 5.88 12.18
C LEU A 115 12.07 7.17 12.64
N THR A 116 11.97 7.52 13.93
CA THR A 116 12.68 8.68 14.49
C THR A 116 14.20 8.56 14.31
N ILE A 117 14.76 7.36 14.54
CA ILE A 117 16.18 7.10 14.32
C ILE A 117 16.52 7.25 12.84
N LEU A 118 15.69 6.71 11.94
CA LEU A 118 15.91 6.77 10.51
C LEU A 118 15.85 8.20 9.96
N GLU A 119 14.95 9.04 10.48
CA GLU A 119 14.85 10.47 10.12
C GLU A 119 16.10 11.26 10.53
N LYS A 120 16.68 10.94 11.68
CA LYS A 120 17.95 11.54 12.12
C LYS A 120 19.09 11.16 11.18
N ILE A 121 19.19 9.88 10.80
CA ILE A 121 20.19 9.40 9.83
C ILE A 121 20.00 10.09 8.48
N TYR A 122 18.75 10.20 8.02
CA TYR A 122 18.45 10.89 6.76
C TYR A 122 18.86 12.36 6.77
N SER A 123 18.59 13.06 7.88
CA SER A 123 19.00 14.46 8.04
C SER A 123 20.52 14.62 7.98
N GLN A 124 21.26 13.69 8.59
CA GLN A 124 22.73 13.67 8.52
C GLN A 124 23.23 13.36 7.11
N TYR A 125 22.60 12.41 6.41
CA TYR A 125 22.92 12.06 5.02
C TYR A 125 22.78 13.27 4.09
N LEU A 126 21.67 14.01 4.20
CA LEU A 126 21.47 15.24 3.43
C LEU A 126 22.51 16.32 3.76
N GLY A 127 22.94 16.43 5.02
CA GLY A 127 24.02 17.33 5.42
C GLY A 127 25.38 16.95 4.85
N GLY A 128 25.65 15.64 4.70
CA GLY A 128 26.87 15.11 4.10
C GLY A 128 26.95 15.30 2.59
N ILE A 129 25.82 15.25 1.88
CA ILE A 129 25.75 15.52 0.42
C ILE A 129 25.99 16.99 0.08
N LYS A 130 25.74 17.91 1.02
CA LYS A 130 25.90 19.36 0.80
C LYS A 130 27.35 19.85 0.93
N ARG A 131 28.33 18.97 1.14
CA ARG A 131 29.76 19.27 1.11
C ARG A 131 30.39 18.64 -0.12
#